data_AF-T1B2A4-F1
#
_entry.id   AF-T1B2A4-F1
#
_cell.length_a   1.000
_cell.length_b   1.000
_cell.length_c   1.000
_cell.angle_alpha   90.00
_cell.angle_beta   90.00
_cell.angle_gamma   90.00
#
_symmetry.space_group_name_H-M   'P 1'
#
loop_
_entity.id
_entity.type
_entity.pdbx_description
1 polymer ?
#
loop_
_entity_poly.entity_id
_entity_poly.type
_entity_poly.pdbx_seq_one_letter_code
_entity_poly.pdbx_strand_id
1 'polypeptide(L)'
;RFVSVGNRAGVNENDLLYALRDDPATRVVLLYVESLADGRRFLETAREITDRKPVLAIKSGRTAAGERAAQSHTGSLASSGQDALYDALFEQSGVMRADSIGELFRAARLFSSGLRPAGPRLAILTNSGGPGIVAADMAARQRLTLPSLRAESARTLRTLLSPSASVANPLD
;
A
#
# COMPACT_ATOMS: atom_id res chain seq x y z
N ARG A 1 -3.76 -3.89 -17.04
CA ARG A 1 -4.60 -5.07 -17.36
C ARG A 1 -5.70 -5.16 -16.32
N PHE A 2 -6.86 -5.71 -16.66
CA PHE A 2 -7.95 -5.98 -15.72
C PHE A 2 -8.39 -7.44 -15.92
N VAL A 3 -8.54 -8.19 -14.83
CA VAL A 3 -8.98 -9.58 -14.86
C VAL A 3 -10.05 -9.75 -13.78
N SER A 4 -11.22 -10.23 -14.18
CA SER A 4 -12.26 -10.68 -13.26
C SER A 4 -12.23 -12.21 -13.21
N VAL A 5 -11.93 -12.77 -12.05
CA VAL A 5 -11.84 -14.23 -11.85
C VAL A 5 -13.18 -14.89 -11.51
N GLY A 6 -14.19 -14.09 -11.17
CA GLY A 6 -15.52 -14.56 -10.79
C GLY A 6 -15.48 -15.70 -9.78
N ASN A 7 -16.10 -16.83 -10.12
CA ASN A 7 -16.22 -17.99 -9.24
C ASN A 7 -14.92 -18.80 -9.06
N ARG A 8 -13.84 -18.50 -9.80
CA ARG A 8 -12.55 -19.19 -9.70
C ARG A 8 -12.61 -20.71 -9.89
N ALA A 9 -13.51 -21.18 -10.76
CA ALA A 9 -13.74 -22.61 -11.00
C ALA A 9 -12.59 -23.31 -11.75
N GLY A 10 -11.71 -22.55 -12.40
CA GLY A 10 -10.52 -23.06 -13.07
C GLY A 10 -9.28 -22.28 -12.65
N VAL A 11 -9.09 -21.11 -13.28
CA VAL A 11 -8.01 -20.16 -12.93
C VAL A 11 -8.40 -19.36 -11.69
N ASN A 12 -7.48 -19.23 -10.74
CA ASN A 12 -7.66 -18.43 -9.52
C ASN A 12 -6.55 -17.39 -9.35
N GLU A 13 -6.59 -16.65 -8.23
CA GLU A 13 -5.63 -15.61 -7.89
C GLU A 13 -4.17 -16.10 -7.85
N ASN A 14 -3.91 -17.35 -7.44
CA ASN A 14 -2.56 -17.89 -7.37
C ASN A 14 -1.96 -18.08 -8.76
N ASP A 15 -2.76 -18.58 -9.71
CA ASP A 15 -2.32 -18.77 -11.09
C ASP A 15 -2.02 -17.43 -11.77
N LEU A 16 -2.85 -16.41 -11.50
CA LEU A 16 -2.64 -15.06 -12.01
C LEU A 16 -1.41 -14.40 -11.40
N LEU A 17 -1.20 -14.52 -10.08
CA LEU A 17 0.00 -14.01 -9.43
C LEU A 17 1.26 -14.66 -9.99
N TYR A 18 1.23 -15.99 -10.18
CA TYR A 18 2.34 -16.72 -10.79
C TYR A 18 2.63 -16.20 -12.21
N ALA A 19 1.61 -16.04 -13.05
CA ALA A 19 1.77 -15.53 -14.41
C ALA A 19 2.26 -14.06 -14.46
N LEU A 20 1.78 -13.22 -13.54
CA LEU A 20 2.16 -11.80 -13.47
C LEU A 20 3.55 -11.57 -12.86
N ARG A 21 4.10 -12.56 -12.14
CA ARG A 21 5.44 -12.49 -11.52
C ARG A 21 6.51 -12.09 -12.53
N ASP A 22 6.56 -12.80 -13.66
CA ASP A 22 7.61 -12.65 -14.67
C ASP A 22 7.23 -11.70 -15.83
N ASP A 23 6.01 -11.16 -15.82
CA ASP A 23 5.57 -10.24 -16.86
C ASP A 23 6.18 -8.82 -16.69
N PRO A 24 7.03 -8.35 -17.63
CA PRO A 24 7.74 -7.08 -17.51
C PRO A 24 6.81 -5.86 -17.68
N ALA A 25 5.64 -6.03 -18.30
CA ALA A 25 4.68 -4.94 -18.47
C ALA A 25 3.88 -4.63 -17.20
N THR A 26 3.88 -5.55 -16.21
CA THR A 26 3.20 -5.34 -14.93
C THR A 26 4.18 -4.84 -13.88
N ARG A 27 3.97 -3.58 -13.45
CA ARG A 27 4.79 -2.90 -12.43
C ARG A 27 4.23 -3.00 -11.01
N VAL A 28 2.91 -3.12 -10.88
CA VAL A 28 2.18 -3.20 -9.60
C VAL A 28 0.97 -4.11 -9.81
N VAL A 29 0.67 -4.97 -8.84
CA VAL A 29 -0.53 -5.83 -8.84
C VAL A 29 -1.52 -5.36 -7.78
N LEU A 30 -2.79 -5.26 -8.15
CA LEU A 30 -3.89 -4.92 -7.23
C LEU A 30 -4.83 -6.12 -7.15
N LEU A 31 -5.15 -6.52 -5.93
CA LEU A 31 -6.05 -7.64 -5.63
C LEU A 31 -7.27 -7.13 -4.86
N TYR A 32 -8.45 -7.57 -5.31
CA TYR A 32 -9.65 -7.55 -4.49
C TYR A 32 -9.90 -8.99 -4.04
N VAL A 33 -9.85 -9.23 -2.74
CA VAL A 33 -9.88 -10.57 -2.14
C VAL A 33 -11.14 -10.70 -1.30
N GLU A 34 -11.97 -11.68 -1.63
CA GLU A 34 -13.11 -12.09 -0.78
C GLU A 34 -12.72 -13.28 0.08
N SER A 35 -12.11 -14.28 -0.56
CA SER A 35 -11.46 -15.42 0.07
C SER A 35 -10.28 -15.89 -0.80
N LEU A 36 -9.50 -16.86 -0.34
CA LEU A 36 -8.44 -17.52 -1.13
C LEU A 36 -8.83 -18.97 -1.43
N ALA A 37 -8.52 -19.44 -2.63
CA ALA A 37 -8.72 -20.83 -3.04
C ALA A 37 -7.74 -21.77 -2.31
N ASP A 38 -6.49 -21.34 -2.17
CA ASP A 38 -5.44 -22.05 -1.42
C ASP A 38 -4.52 -21.01 -0.78
N GLY A 39 -4.65 -20.84 0.54
CA GLY A 39 -3.88 -19.85 1.31
C GLY A 39 -2.40 -20.17 1.42
N ARG A 40 -2.01 -21.46 1.39
CA ARG A 40 -0.60 -21.85 1.45
C ARG A 40 0.08 -21.53 0.12
N ARG A 41 -0.54 -21.93 -0.99
CA ARG A 41 -0.05 -21.60 -2.33
C ARG A 41 -0.04 -20.09 -2.57
N PHE A 42 -1.02 -19.36 -2.03
CA PHE A 42 -1.01 -17.89 -2.04
C PHE A 42 0.21 -17.35 -1.32
N LEU A 43 0.47 -17.77 -0.08
CA LEU A 43 1.61 -17.30 0.70
C LEU A 43 2.94 -17.51 -0.03
N GLU A 44 3.15 -18.71 -0.59
CA GLU A 44 4.34 -19.06 -1.36
C GLU A 44 4.47 -18.17 -2.62
N THR A 45 3.42 -18.11 -3.44
CA THR A 45 3.42 -17.35 -4.70
C THR A 45 3.54 -15.84 -4.46
N ALA A 46 2.82 -15.32 -3.46
CA ALA A 46 2.80 -13.91 -3.11
C ALA A 46 4.18 -13.44 -2.63
N ARG A 47 4.87 -14.21 -1.80
CA ARG A 47 6.27 -13.92 -1.39
C ARG A 47 7.19 -13.75 -2.59
N GLU A 48 7.13 -14.68 -3.54
CA GLU A 48 7.99 -14.65 -4.73
C GLU A 48 7.77 -13.42 -5.61
N ILE A 49 6.51 -12.99 -5.77
CA ILE A 49 6.19 -11.80 -6.58
C ILE A 49 6.48 -10.50 -5.84
N THR A 50 6.26 -10.42 -4.52
CA THR A 50 6.48 -9.19 -3.74
C THR A 50 7.95 -8.81 -3.64
N ASP A 51 8.86 -9.80 -3.72
CA ASP A 51 10.31 -9.55 -3.83
C ASP A 51 10.69 -8.81 -5.12
N ARG A 52 9.83 -8.85 -6.13
CA ARG A 52 10.09 -8.27 -7.46
C ARG A 52 9.25 -7.04 -7.76
N LYS A 53 7.97 -7.08 -7.39
CA LYS A 53 7.01 -6.01 -7.67
C LYS A 53 5.97 -5.87 -6.56
N PRO A 54 5.52 -4.65 -6.24
CA PRO A 54 4.52 -4.43 -5.21
C PRO A 54 3.19 -5.12 -5.52
N VAL A 55 2.67 -5.84 -4.54
CA VAL A 55 1.31 -6.41 -4.55
C VAL A 55 0.50 -5.72 -3.47
N LEU A 56 -0.63 -5.15 -3.86
CA LEU A 56 -1.56 -4.43 -2.99
C LEU A 56 -2.86 -5.21 -2.95
N ALA A 57 -3.48 -5.35 -1.77
CA ALA A 57 -4.74 -6.07 -1.62
C ALA A 57 -5.76 -5.27 -0.82
N ILE A 58 -7.02 -5.34 -1.23
CA ILE A 58 -8.17 -5.01 -0.38
C ILE A 58 -8.92 -6.30 -0.07
N LYS A 59 -9.19 -6.53 1.22
CA LYS A 59 -9.96 -7.68 1.70
C LYS A 59 -11.38 -7.23 2.05
N SER A 60 -12.38 -7.82 1.41
CA SER A 60 -13.79 -7.62 1.80
C SER A 60 -14.15 -8.51 2.99
N GLY A 61 -15.27 -8.24 3.65
CA GLY A 61 -15.74 -9.06 4.78
C GLY A 61 -14.78 -9.11 5.96
N ARG A 62 -14.34 -7.94 6.44
CA ARG A 62 -13.36 -7.80 7.53
C ARG A 62 -13.96 -7.77 8.93
N THR A 63 -15.25 -7.48 9.00
CA THR A 63 -16.02 -7.35 10.24
C THR A 63 -17.10 -8.41 10.25
N ALA A 64 -17.63 -8.75 11.42
CA ALA A 64 -18.75 -9.72 11.51
C ALA A 64 -19.95 -9.32 10.62
N ALA A 65 -20.21 -8.02 10.42
CA ALA A 65 -21.24 -7.55 9.50
C ALA A 65 -20.85 -7.79 8.03
N GLY A 66 -19.62 -7.46 7.65
CA GLY A 66 -19.11 -7.67 6.30
C GLY A 66 -18.95 -9.14 5.94
N GLU A 67 -18.48 -9.98 6.87
CA GLU A 67 -18.36 -11.43 6.70
C GLU A 67 -19.73 -12.02 6.40
N ARG A 68 -20.77 -11.70 7.19
CA ARG A 68 -22.15 -12.13 6.93
C ARG A 68 -22.64 -11.72 5.54
N ALA A 69 -22.40 -10.47 5.14
CA ALA A 69 -22.80 -9.99 3.82
C ALA A 69 -22.08 -10.75 2.69
N ALA A 70 -20.77 -11.01 2.83
CA ALA A 70 -19.98 -11.75 1.86
C ALA A 70 -20.39 -13.23 1.76
N GLN A 71 -20.79 -13.84 2.87
CA GLN A 71 -21.30 -15.22 2.90
C GLN A 71 -22.61 -15.34 2.13
N SER A 72 -23.56 -14.43 2.36
CA SER A 72 -24.82 -14.41 1.61
C SER A 72 -24.59 -14.21 0.11
N HIS A 73 -23.49 -13.57 -0.28
CA HIS A 73 -23.14 -13.33 -1.68
C HIS A 73 -22.47 -14.55 -2.34
N THR A 74 -21.56 -15.23 -1.64
CA THR A 74 -20.70 -16.28 -2.22
C THR A 74 -21.12 -17.70 -1.87
N GLY A 75 -22.01 -17.88 -0.89
CA GLY A 75 -22.39 -19.19 -0.36
C GLY A 75 -21.25 -19.92 0.37
N SER A 76 -20.10 -19.27 0.57
CA SER A 76 -18.95 -19.85 1.28
C SER A 76 -19.18 -19.90 2.79
N LEU A 77 -18.61 -20.91 3.45
CA LEU A 77 -18.74 -21.06 4.89
C LEU A 77 -18.06 -19.89 5.62
N ALA A 78 -18.86 -19.24 6.47
CA ALA A 78 -18.36 -18.38 7.52
C ALA A 78 -17.40 -19.16 8.42
N SER A 79 -16.17 -18.71 8.55
CA SER A 79 -15.43 -18.98 9.78
C SER A 79 -15.08 -17.64 10.38
N SER A 80 -15.81 -17.31 11.43
CA SER A 80 -15.64 -16.09 12.22
C SER A 80 -14.16 -15.94 12.60
N GLY A 81 -13.59 -14.74 12.42
CA GLY A 81 -12.25 -14.44 12.88
C GLY A 81 -11.13 -14.80 11.89
N GLN A 82 -11.44 -15.02 10.61
CA GLN A 82 -10.41 -15.21 9.60
C GLN A 82 -9.65 -13.93 9.24
N ASP A 83 -10.17 -12.72 9.51
CA ASP A 83 -9.50 -11.49 9.07
C ASP A 83 -8.07 -11.37 9.60
N ALA A 84 -7.84 -11.79 10.86
CA ALA A 84 -6.51 -11.86 11.46
C ALA A 84 -5.57 -12.87 10.75
N LEU A 85 -6.13 -13.93 10.16
CA LEU A 85 -5.35 -14.86 9.33
C LEU A 85 -4.95 -14.21 8.01
N TYR A 86 -5.83 -13.41 7.40
CA TYR A 86 -5.49 -12.64 6.19
C TYR A 86 -4.45 -11.57 6.50
N ASP A 87 -4.53 -10.89 7.65
CA ASP A 87 -3.50 -9.97 8.09
C ASP A 87 -2.14 -10.66 8.21
N ALA A 88 -2.08 -11.77 8.95
CA ALA A 88 -0.84 -12.53 9.12
C ALA A 88 -0.30 -13.05 7.78
N LEU A 89 -1.18 -13.54 6.91
CA LEU A 89 -0.80 -14.06 5.60
C LEU A 89 -0.31 -12.95 4.66
N PHE A 90 -0.92 -11.76 4.67
CA PHE A 90 -0.46 -10.61 3.90
C PHE A 90 0.87 -10.06 4.43
N GLU A 91 1.01 -9.91 5.74
CA GLU A 91 2.26 -9.48 6.37
C GLU A 91 3.40 -10.44 6.04
N GLN A 92 3.18 -11.74 6.22
CA GLN A 92 4.16 -12.78 5.93
C GLN A 92 4.49 -12.91 4.44
N SER A 93 3.58 -12.50 3.55
CA SER A 93 3.79 -12.55 2.10
C SER A 93 4.30 -11.25 1.52
N GLY A 94 4.44 -10.17 2.28
CA GLY A 94 4.81 -8.86 1.76
C GLY A 94 3.70 -8.15 0.97
N VAL A 95 2.47 -8.67 1.00
CA VAL A 95 1.31 -8.04 0.38
C VAL A 95 0.88 -6.86 1.24
N MET A 96 0.79 -5.68 0.64
CA MET A 96 0.35 -4.48 1.36
C MET A 96 -1.18 -4.39 1.34
N ARG A 97 -1.78 -4.51 2.51
CA ARG A 97 -3.22 -4.37 2.70
C ARG A 97 -3.64 -2.90 2.65
N ALA A 98 -4.72 -2.61 1.95
CA ALA A 98 -5.39 -1.31 1.92
C ALA A 98 -6.76 -1.39 2.63
N ASP A 99 -7.14 -0.31 3.31
CA ASP A 99 -8.42 -0.21 4.04
C ASP A 99 -9.57 0.30 3.18
N SER A 100 -9.27 0.89 2.03
CA SER A 100 -10.27 1.37 1.09
C SER A 100 -9.79 1.27 -0.36
N ILE A 101 -10.75 1.28 -1.29
CA ILE A 101 -10.46 1.36 -2.73
C ILE A 101 -9.63 2.61 -3.03
N GLY A 102 -9.95 3.75 -2.41
CA GLY A 102 -9.21 5.00 -2.60
C GLY A 102 -7.76 4.91 -2.12
N GLU A 103 -7.50 4.21 -1.02
CA GLU A 103 -6.13 3.91 -0.58
C GLU A 103 -5.41 2.96 -1.53
N LEU A 104 -6.07 1.87 -1.97
CA LEU A 104 -5.52 0.91 -2.92
C LEU A 104 -5.01 1.61 -4.19
N PHE A 105 -5.83 2.48 -4.78
CA PHE A 105 -5.44 3.23 -5.99
C PHE A 105 -4.40 4.33 -5.72
N ARG A 106 -4.42 4.99 -4.57
CA ARG A 106 -3.37 5.96 -4.21
C ARG A 106 -2.01 5.27 -4.05
N ALA A 107 -1.96 4.15 -3.33
CA ALA A 107 -0.76 3.33 -3.20
C ALA A 107 -0.29 2.82 -4.57
N ALA A 108 -1.20 2.33 -5.42
CA ALA A 108 -0.88 1.88 -6.76
C ALA A 108 -0.21 2.97 -7.62
N ARG A 109 -0.74 4.20 -7.58
CA ARG A 109 -0.14 5.36 -8.27
C ARG A 109 1.26 5.66 -7.75
N LEU A 110 1.45 5.63 -6.43
CA LEU A 110 2.76 5.86 -5.81
C LEU A 110 3.78 4.80 -6.27
N PHE A 111 3.45 3.50 -6.19
CA PHE A 111 4.37 2.44 -6.62
C PHE A 111 4.65 2.45 -8.13
N SER A 112 3.65 2.86 -8.93
CA SER A 112 3.78 3.03 -10.38
C SER A 112 4.64 4.22 -10.79
N SER A 113 4.92 5.17 -9.89
CA SER A 113 5.87 6.27 -10.17
C SER A 113 7.30 5.76 -10.36
N GLY A 114 7.64 4.58 -9.83
CA GLY A 114 9.01 4.07 -9.81
C GLY A 114 9.86 4.63 -8.68
N LEU A 115 9.32 5.52 -7.85
CA LEU A 115 10.01 6.00 -6.66
C LEU A 115 10.35 4.83 -5.72
N ARG A 116 11.61 4.79 -5.29
CA ARG A 116 12.14 3.84 -4.30
C ARG A 116 12.91 4.66 -3.26
N PRO A 117 12.24 5.11 -2.19
CA PRO A 117 12.91 5.85 -1.13
C PRO A 117 14.06 5.02 -0.55
N ALA A 118 15.22 5.63 -0.38
CA ALA A 118 16.41 4.96 0.18
C ALA A 118 16.32 4.75 1.70
N GLY A 119 15.27 5.26 2.35
CA GLY A 119 15.07 5.15 3.80
C GLY A 119 13.92 6.02 4.30
N PRO A 120 13.74 6.12 5.63
CA PRO A 120 12.58 6.74 6.27
C PRO A 120 12.71 8.27 6.40
N ARG A 121 13.62 8.90 5.66
CA ARG A 121 13.91 10.34 5.77
C ARG A 121 13.02 11.11 4.79
N LEU A 122 12.10 11.92 5.32
CA LEU A 122 11.14 12.70 4.55
C LEU A 122 11.45 14.20 4.67
N ALA A 123 11.43 14.90 3.55
CA ALA A 123 11.38 16.36 3.52
C ALA A 123 9.99 16.80 3.06
N ILE A 124 9.37 17.72 3.81
CA ILE A 124 8.06 18.27 3.49
C ILE A 124 8.26 19.69 2.96
N LEU A 125 7.75 19.96 1.76
CA LEU A 125 7.64 21.28 1.19
C LEU A 125 6.16 21.67 1.17
N THR A 126 5.83 22.82 1.74
CA THR A 126 4.49 23.36 1.82
C THR A 126 4.49 24.85 1.49
N ASN A 127 3.32 25.41 1.16
CA ASN A 127 3.10 26.84 1.00
C ASN A 127 2.20 27.41 2.12
N SER A 128 1.94 26.60 3.12
CA SER A 128 1.18 26.94 4.31
C SER A 128 1.58 26.03 5.47
N GLY A 129 1.83 26.63 6.64
CA GLY A 129 2.19 25.91 7.85
C GLY A 129 1.15 24.89 8.30
N GLY A 130 -0.16 25.15 8.12
CA GLY A 130 -1.23 24.25 8.55
C GLY A 130 -1.13 22.85 7.93
N PRO A 131 -1.16 22.71 6.59
CA PRO A 131 -0.89 21.46 5.90
C PRO A 131 0.47 20.84 6.26
N GLY A 132 1.51 21.67 6.46
CA GLY A 132 2.83 21.20 6.89
C GLY A 132 2.82 20.49 8.23
N ILE A 133 2.10 21.02 9.21
CA ILE A 133 1.93 20.44 10.55
C ILE A 133 1.20 19.09 10.44
N VAL A 134 0.08 19.03 9.71
CA VAL A 134 -0.69 17.79 9.52
C VAL A 134 0.16 16.71 8.83
N ALA A 135 0.97 17.10 7.83
CA ALA A 135 1.87 16.19 7.13
C ALA A 135 3.00 15.69 8.04
N ALA A 136 3.57 16.55 8.89
CA ALA A 136 4.59 16.19 9.87
C ALA A 136 4.06 15.20 10.92
N ASP A 137 2.85 15.45 11.46
CA ASP A 137 2.18 14.53 12.39
C ASP A 137 1.93 13.16 11.77
N MET A 138 1.44 13.15 10.52
CA MET A 138 1.22 11.89 9.79
C MET A 138 2.53 11.15 9.56
N ALA A 139 3.59 11.84 9.16
CA ALA A 139 4.92 11.25 8.96
C ALA A 139 5.44 10.61 10.26
N ALA A 140 5.30 11.29 11.40
CA ALA A 140 5.70 10.75 12.70
C ALA A 140 4.92 9.48 13.08
N ARG A 141 3.58 9.45 12.85
CA ARG A 141 2.75 8.26 13.08
C ARG A 141 3.17 7.06 12.23
N GLN A 142 3.66 7.33 11.01
CA GLN A 142 4.19 6.34 10.09
C GLN A 142 5.68 6.03 10.32
N ARG A 143 6.26 6.49 11.44
CA ARG A 143 7.68 6.29 11.81
C ARG A 143 8.67 6.83 10.78
N LEU A 144 8.26 7.84 10.00
CA LEU A 144 9.14 8.63 9.15
C LEU A 144 9.85 9.70 9.98
N THR A 145 11.03 10.11 9.55
CA THR A 145 11.87 11.10 10.20
C THR A 145 11.96 12.36 9.34
N LEU A 146 11.89 13.52 9.97
CA LEU A 146 12.01 14.82 9.31
C LEU A 146 13.37 15.43 9.67
N PRO A 147 14.46 15.01 8.99
CA PRO A 147 15.77 15.54 9.28
C PRO A 147 15.84 17.03 8.93
N SER A 148 16.67 17.78 9.67
CA SER A 148 17.04 19.13 9.27
C SER A 148 17.69 19.12 7.89
N LEU A 149 17.43 20.18 7.13
CA LEU A 149 18.10 20.41 5.86
C LEU A 149 19.61 20.60 6.09
N ARG A 150 20.41 20.24 5.08
CA ARG A 150 21.85 20.53 5.12
C ARG A 150 22.05 22.04 5.22
N ALA A 151 23.07 22.48 5.98
CA ALA A 151 23.36 23.91 6.17
C ALA A 151 23.56 24.65 4.82
N GLU A 152 24.17 24.00 3.84
CA GLU A 152 24.29 24.53 2.48
C GLU A 152 22.94 24.73 1.81
N SER A 153 22.08 23.71 1.79
CA SER A 153 20.72 23.81 1.21
C SER A 153 19.88 24.88 1.90
N ALA A 154 19.95 24.97 3.22
CA ALA A 154 19.24 26.00 3.99
C ALA A 154 19.71 27.42 3.64
N ARG A 155 21.03 27.63 3.47
CA ARG A 155 21.58 28.92 3.02
C ARG A 155 21.10 29.29 1.62
N THR A 156 21.13 28.36 0.67
CA THR A 156 20.63 28.59 -0.70
C THR A 156 19.14 28.90 -0.72
N LEU A 157 18.33 28.19 0.07
CA LEU A 157 16.89 28.47 0.14
C LEU A 157 16.60 29.86 0.75
N ARG A 158 17.38 30.31 1.73
CA ARG A 158 17.24 31.65 2.32
C ARG A 158 17.50 32.78 1.33
N THR A 159 18.28 32.57 0.26
CA THR A 159 18.49 33.59 -0.79
C THR A 159 17.38 33.61 -1.83
N LEU A 160 16.57 32.55 -1.92
CA LEU A 160 15.50 32.39 -2.91
C LEU A 160 14.10 32.68 -2.35
N LEU A 161 13.90 32.50 -1.05
CA LEU A 161 12.60 32.61 -0.39
C LEU A 161 12.45 33.94 0.36
N SER A 162 11.19 34.31 0.65
CA SER A 162 10.86 35.46 1.50
C SER A 162 11.57 35.35 2.87
N PRO A 163 11.99 36.47 3.49
CA PRO A 163 12.52 36.46 4.86
C PRO A 163 11.59 35.79 5.89
N SER A 164 10.27 35.82 5.65
CA SER A 164 9.25 35.19 6.49
C SER A 164 9.15 33.67 6.34
N ALA A 165 9.78 33.07 5.32
CA ALA A 165 9.72 31.63 5.07
C ALA A 165 10.48 30.86 6.16
N SER A 166 9.95 29.70 6.55
CA SER A 166 10.58 28.75 7.44
C SER A 166 11.46 27.79 6.63
N VAL A 167 12.79 27.92 6.77
CA VAL A 167 13.76 27.02 6.12
C VAL A 167 14.10 25.83 7.03
N ALA A 168 13.08 25.26 7.65
CA ALA A 168 13.16 24.05 8.44
C ALA A 168 12.60 22.85 7.65
N ASN A 169 12.33 21.74 8.32
CA ASN A 169 11.57 20.63 7.76
C ASN A 169 10.38 20.35 8.69
N PRO A 170 9.16 20.78 8.36
CA PRO A 170 8.71 21.27 7.04
C PRO A 170 9.31 22.60 6.56
N LEU A 171 9.53 22.71 5.25
CA LEU A 171 9.92 23.92 4.52
C LEU A 171 8.64 24.64 4.07
N ASP A 172 8.41 25.86 4.57
CA ASP A 172 7.22 26.69 4.35
C ASP A 172 7.62 28.08 3.84
#